data_AF-A0A8C5KMR0-F1
#
_entry.id   AF-A0A8C5KMR0-F1
#
_cell.length_a   1.000
_cell.length_b   1.000
_cell.length_c   1.000
_cell.angle_alpha   90.00
_cell.angle_beta   90.00
_cell.angle_gamma   90.00
#
_symmetry.space_group_name_H-M   'P 1'
#
loop_
_entity.id
_entity.type
_entity.pdbx_description
1 polymer ?
#
loop_
_entity_poly.entity_id
_entity_poly.type
_entity_poly.pdbx_seq_one_letter_code
_entity_poly.pdbx_strand_id
1 'polypeptide(L)'
;MAARLGCVVQVLLLLGPAARGPAPARAAKMKVVEEPNTFGLNNPFLPQTSRLQPKREPSPVSGPAHLFRLSGKCFSLVESTYKYEFCPFHNVTQHEQTFRWNAYSGILGIWHEWEIINNTFAGMWMSDGDSCRSRSRQSKPLLRFCQVELTCGKSNQLAHVSEPSTCVYALTFETPLVCHPHSLLVYPTLPEVLQQRWDQVEQDLADELITPQGYEKLLRALFEDAGYLRAPGESHLTQHDGGSKSLGFETLESCRKAHVELSDEVQRLTSLLDQHGIPHAQPTENPHAKHLGQQPPIGVTSEQLRGDPGLRGNSL
;
A
#
# COMPACT_ATOMS: atom_id res chain seq x y z
N MET A 1 38.07 72.85 -92.91
CA MET A 1 38.49 73.77 -91.83
C MET A 1 38.50 72.97 -90.54
N ALA A 2 39.48 73.17 -89.66
CA ALA A 2 39.65 72.36 -88.43
C ALA A 2 39.44 73.21 -87.17
N ALA A 3 38.71 72.65 -86.21
CA ALA A 3 38.68 73.05 -84.80
C ALA A 3 38.66 71.73 -84.00
N ARG A 4 39.65 71.40 -83.16
CA ARG A 4 39.89 71.96 -81.81
C ARG A 4 38.61 71.97 -80.98
N LEU A 5 38.56 71.53 -79.72
CA LEU A 5 39.42 70.81 -78.79
C LEU A 5 38.52 70.78 -77.52
N GLY A 6 38.34 69.66 -76.84
CA GLY A 6 37.36 69.59 -75.74
C GLY A 6 37.51 68.35 -74.88
N CYS A 7 38.54 68.34 -74.04
CA CYS A 7 38.79 67.23 -73.12
C CYS A 7 37.93 67.39 -71.86
N VAL A 8 37.08 66.41 -71.55
CA VAL A 8 36.40 66.29 -70.26
C VAL A 8 36.65 64.88 -69.72
N VAL A 9 37.52 64.78 -68.72
CA VAL A 9 37.80 63.54 -68.00
C VAL A 9 36.71 63.37 -66.94
N GLN A 10 35.80 62.42 -67.15
CA GLN A 10 34.74 62.10 -66.19
C GLN A 10 35.08 60.81 -65.43
N VAL A 11 35.50 60.97 -64.18
CA VAL A 11 35.83 59.86 -63.27
C VAL A 11 34.54 59.15 -62.86
N LEU A 12 34.29 57.96 -63.43
CA LEU A 12 33.24 57.07 -62.92
C LEU A 12 33.78 56.25 -61.73
N LEU A 13 33.21 56.51 -60.55
CA LEU A 13 33.41 55.69 -59.36
C LEU A 13 32.72 54.32 -59.53
N LEU A 14 33.47 53.25 -59.27
CA LEU A 14 32.98 51.88 -59.30
C LEU A 14 32.02 51.63 -58.12
N LEU A 15 30.77 51.30 -58.41
CA LEU A 15 29.84 50.68 -57.46
C LEU A 15 29.45 49.30 -58.01
N GLY A 16 30.07 48.25 -57.47
CA GLY A 16 29.79 46.88 -57.86
C GLY A 16 28.38 46.42 -57.42
N PRO A 17 27.70 45.58 -58.20
CA PRO A 17 26.38 45.06 -57.83
C PRO A 17 26.51 44.08 -56.66
N ALA A 18 26.02 44.47 -55.48
CA ALA A 18 25.88 43.56 -54.35
C ALA A 18 24.81 42.50 -54.66
N ALA A 19 25.22 41.24 -54.81
CA ALA A 19 24.31 40.13 -55.03
C ALA A 19 23.34 39.98 -53.85
N ARG A 20 22.04 40.13 -54.10
CA ARG A 20 20.99 39.74 -53.14
C ARG A 20 20.91 38.21 -53.08
N GLY A 21 21.69 37.62 -52.18
CA GLY A 21 21.45 36.24 -51.75
C GLY A 21 20.06 36.10 -51.12
N PRO A 22 19.43 34.92 -51.18
CA PRO A 22 18.14 34.69 -50.53
C PRO A 22 18.27 34.93 -49.01
N ALA A 23 17.28 35.62 -48.43
CA ALA A 23 17.27 35.93 -47.01
C ALA A 23 17.32 34.64 -46.17
N PRO A 24 18.08 34.60 -45.06
CA PRO A 24 18.11 33.43 -44.19
C PRO A 24 16.70 33.19 -43.64
N ALA A 25 16.17 31.99 -43.91
CA ALA A 25 14.89 31.57 -43.34
C ALA A 25 14.96 31.71 -41.82
N ARG A 26 14.02 32.46 -41.25
CA ARG A 26 13.97 32.73 -39.82
C ARG A 26 13.80 31.39 -39.10
N ALA A 27 14.86 30.90 -38.47
CA ALA A 27 14.83 29.67 -37.70
C ALA A 27 13.86 29.88 -36.52
N ALA A 28 12.61 29.45 -36.72
CA ALA A 28 11.63 29.41 -35.65
C ALA A 28 12.18 28.43 -34.61
N LYS A 29 12.46 28.94 -33.41
CA LYS A 29 12.75 28.09 -32.26
C LYS A 29 11.48 27.32 -31.94
N MET A 30 11.33 26.14 -32.55
CA MET A 30 10.41 25.13 -32.06
C MET A 30 10.89 24.76 -30.67
N LYS A 31 10.34 25.41 -29.64
CA LYS A 31 10.38 24.84 -28.30
C LYS A 31 9.63 23.52 -28.43
N VAL A 32 10.33 22.41 -28.24
CA VAL A 32 9.68 21.11 -28.06
C VAL A 32 8.63 21.33 -26.98
N VAL A 33 7.37 21.04 -27.32
CA VAL A 33 6.31 21.00 -26.31
C VAL A 33 6.65 19.80 -25.44
N GLU A 34 7.37 20.06 -24.34
CA GLU A 34 7.45 19.17 -23.20
C GLU A 34 6.02 18.73 -22.90
N GLU A 35 5.83 17.41 -22.75
CA GLU A 35 4.52 16.80 -22.52
C GLU A 35 3.76 17.61 -21.46
N PRO A 36 2.49 17.96 -21.68
CA PRO A 36 1.79 18.95 -20.87
C PRO A 36 1.60 18.45 -19.43
N ASN A 37 2.62 18.74 -18.62
CA ASN A 37 2.75 18.50 -17.19
C ASN A 37 2.22 17.15 -16.72
N THR A 38 3.13 16.16 -16.60
CA THR A 38 2.98 15.12 -15.58
C THR A 38 2.78 15.82 -14.22
N PHE A 39 1.55 15.80 -13.72
CA PHE A 39 1.14 16.61 -12.57
C PHE A 39 2.02 16.36 -11.33
N GLY A 40 2.81 17.37 -10.95
CA GLY A 40 3.25 17.64 -9.58
C GLY A 40 4.19 16.67 -8.86
N LEU A 41 4.40 15.43 -9.32
CA LEU A 41 5.03 14.37 -8.51
C LEU A 41 6.54 14.54 -8.24
N ASN A 42 7.24 15.45 -8.91
CA ASN A 42 8.69 15.69 -8.73
C ASN A 42 9.09 17.18 -8.73
N ASN A 43 8.20 18.11 -8.37
CA ASN A 43 8.57 19.52 -8.22
C ASN A 43 8.76 19.89 -6.73
N PRO A 44 10.00 20.11 -6.24
CA PRO A 44 10.25 20.44 -4.83
C PRO A 44 9.74 21.83 -4.40
N PHE A 45 9.16 22.62 -5.32
CA PHE A 45 8.66 23.97 -5.07
C PHE A 45 7.13 24.12 -5.08
N LEU A 46 6.36 23.03 -5.22
CA LEU A 46 4.92 23.05 -5.00
C LEU A 46 4.60 22.67 -3.55
N PRO A 47 3.63 23.33 -2.88
CA PRO A 47 3.22 22.93 -1.54
C PRO A 47 2.64 21.50 -1.60
N GLN A 48 3.02 20.65 -0.64
CA GLN A 48 2.63 19.24 -0.57
C GLN A 48 1.12 19.00 -0.31
N THR A 49 0.32 20.07 -0.27
CA THR A 49 -1.13 20.08 0.01
C THR A 49 -1.98 19.45 -1.11
N SER A 50 -1.39 19.08 -2.25
CA SER A 50 -2.08 18.39 -3.35
C SER A 50 -1.93 16.86 -3.36
N ARG A 51 -1.18 16.27 -2.41
CA ARG A 51 -1.06 14.81 -2.31
C ARG A 51 -2.32 14.25 -1.63
N LEU A 52 -3.09 13.45 -2.36
CA LEU A 52 -4.25 12.72 -1.84
C LEU A 52 -3.88 11.95 -0.57
N GLN A 53 -4.66 12.12 0.49
CA GLN A 53 -4.46 11.44 1.77
C GLN A 53 -5.51 10.32 1.92
N PRO A 54 -5.09 9.05 2.03
CA PRO A 54 -5.99 7.94 2.38
C PRO A 54 -6.68 8.18 3.73
N LYS A 55 -7.96 7.81 3.84
CA LYS A 55 -8.73 7.90 5.09
C LYS A 55 -8.33 6.86 6.13
N ARG A 56 -7.64 5.81 5.69
CA ARG A 56 -7.02 4.76 6.51
C ARG A 56 -5.79 4.23 5.77
N GLU A 57 -4.91 3.58 6.51
CA GLU A 57 -3.85 2.77 5.91
C GLU A 57 -4.45 1.59 5.10
N PRO A 58 -3.77 1.13 4.03
CA PRO A 58 -4.13 -0.10 3.35
C PRO A 58 -3.96 -1.30 4.28
N SER A 59 -4.65 -2.40 3.95
CA SER A 59 -4.37 -3.68 4.60
C SER A 59 -2.92 -4.12 4.39
N PRO A 60 -2.37 -4.98 5.26
CA PRO A 60 -1.10 -5.64 5.01
C PRO A 60 -1.08 -6.33 3.62
N VAL A 61 0.12 -6.47 3.06
CA VAL A 61 0.31 -7.23 1.81
C VAL A 61 0.11 -8.71 2.12
N SER A 62 -0.90 -9.34 1.51
CA SER A 62 -1.28 -10.74 1.70
C SER A 62 -1.68 -11.38 0.37
N GLY A 63 -1.85 -12.71 0.34
CA GLY A 63 -2.20 -13.46 -0.87
C GLY A 63 -0.95 -13.90 -1.67
N PRO A 64 -1.06 -14.06 -3.00
CA PRO A 64 -0.02 -14.74 -3.79
C PRO A 64 1.33 -14.03 -3.79
N ALA A 65 2.35 -14.67 -3.20
CA ALA A 65 3.67 -14.06 -2.99
C ALA A 65 4.35 -13.55 -4.27
N HIS A 66 4.08 -14.17 -5.42
CA HIS A 66 4.61 -13.74 -6.71
C HIS A 66 4.05 -12.38 -7.19
N LEU A 67 2.92 -11.92 -6.65
CA LEU A 67 2.34 -10.59 -6.91
C LEU A 67 2.97 -9.50 -6.04
N PHE A 68 3.64 -9.83 -4.93
CA PHE A 68 4.20 -8.83 -4.01
C PHE A 68 5.23 -7.91 -4.69
N ARG A 69 5.87 -8.37 -5.78
CA ARG A 69 6.76 -7.59 -6.66
C ARG A 69 6.07 -6.42 -7.39
N LEU A 70 4.74 -6.33 -7.34
CA LEU A 70 3.94 -5.22 -7.85
C LEU A 70 3.68 -4.16 -6.77
N SER A 71 3.84 -4.50 -5.49
CA SER A 71 3.76 -3.53 -4.38
C SER A 71 4.81 -2.43 -4.56
N GLY A 72 4.45 -1.19 -4.22
CA GLY A 72 5.30 -0.02 -4.42
C GLY A 72 5.46 0.44 -5.88
N LYS A 73 4.75 -0.18 -6.83
CA LYS A 73 4.65 0.29 -8.23
C LYS A 73 3.23 0.75 -8.51
N CYS A 74 3.10 1.73 -9.39
CA CYS A 74 1.82 2.28 -9.80
C CYS A 74 1.71 2.24 -11.33
N PHE A 75 0.52 1.92 -11.82
CA PHE A 75 0.23 1.74 -13.24
C PHE A 75 -0.94 2.65 -13.60
N SER A 76 -0.77 3.47 -14.64
CA SER A 76 -1.79 4.44 -15.03
C SER A 76 -2.37 4.21 -16.41
N LEU A 77 -3.69 4.38 -16.51
CA LEU A 77 -4.42 4.43 -17.78
C LEU A 77 -5.10 5.80 -17.91
N VAL A 78 -4.97 6.43 -19.06
CA VAL A 78 -5.73 7.65 -19.40
C VAL A 78 -6.91 7.23 -20.26
N GLU A 79 -8.12 7.47 -19.77
CA GLU A 79 -9.36 7.12 -20.43
C GLU A 79 -10.30 8.32 -20.44
N SER A 80 -10.66 8.77 -21.65
CA SER A 80 -11.37 10.03 -21.90
C SER A 80 -10.68 11.26 -21.26
N THR A 81 -11.26 11.88 -20.23
CA THR A 81 -10.72 13.05 -19.53
C THR A 81 -10.06 12.73 -18.19
N TYR A 82 -9.93 11.45 -17.82
CA TYR A 82 -9.41 11.03 -16.52
C TYR A 82 -8.17 10.14 -16.68
N LYS A 83 -7.17 10.40 -15.85
CA LYS A 83 -6.06 9.46 -15.59
C LYS A 83 -6.42 8.68 -14.33
N TYR A 84 -6.53 7.37 -14.48
CA TYR A 84 -6.61 6.43 -13.37
C TYR A 84 -5.21 5.93 -13.04
N GLU A 85 -4.91 5.75 -11.77
CA GLU A 85 -3.66 5.17 -11.30
C GLU A 85 -3.94 4.11 -10.25
N PHE A 86 -3.44 2.90 -10.48
CA PHE A 86 -3.58 1.76 -9.58
C PHE A 86 -2.21 1.37 -9.04
N CYS A 87 -2.08 1.38 -7.71
CA CYS A 87 -0.92 0.91 -6.99
C CYS A 87 -1.31 -0.36 -6.21
N PRO A 88 -0.94 -1.57 -6.69
CA PRO A 88 -1.29 -2.83 -6.03
C PRO A 88 -0.91 -2.86 -4.55
N PHE A 89 -1.83 -3.35 -3.72
CA PHE A 89 -1.75 -3.36 -2.25
C PHE A 89 -1.71 -1.99 -1.56
N HIS A 90 -1.98 -0.89 -2.28
CA HIS A 90 -2.02 0.45 -1.71
C HIS A 90 -3.38 1.14 -1.96
N ASN A 91 -3.56 1.78 -3.11
CA ASN A 91 -4.80 2.48 -3.45
C ASN A 91 -5.03 2.56 -4.97
N VAL A 92 -6.22 3.02 -5.34
CA VAL A 92 -6.60 3.44 -6.69
C VAL A 92 -6.98 4.91 -6.63
N THR A 93 -6.46 5.73 -7.54
CA THR A 93 -6.78 7.16 -7.65
C THR A 93 -7.32 7.52 -9.03
N GLN A 94 -8.06 8.63 -9.09
CA GLN A 94 -8.59 9.25 -10.29
C GLN A 94 -8.16 10.72 -10.32
N HIS A 95 -7.61 11.16 -11.46
CA HIS A 95 -7.12 12.51 -11.69
C HIS A 95 -7.69 13.06 -13.01
N GLU A 96 -8.58 14.04 -12.94
CA GLU A 96 -9.08 14.77 -14.10
C GLU A 96 -7.91 15.48 -14.82
N GLN A 97 -7.76 15.27 -16.13
CA GLN A 97 -6.66 15.81 -16.94
C GLN A 97 -6.98 17.17 -17.56
N THR A 98 -8.06 17.85 -17.13
CA THR A 98 -8.42 19.16 -17.66
C THR A 98 -7.54 20.25 -17.06
N PHE A 99 -7.21 21.30 -17.83
CA PHE A 99 -6.44 22.46 -17.36
C PHE A 99 -7.25 23.41 -16.44
N ARG A 100 -8.19 22.87 -15.67
CA ARG A 100 -9.01 23.61 -14.71
C ARG A 100 -8.22 23.79 -13.41
N TRP A 101 -8.28 24.98 -12.84
CA TRP A 101 -7.64 25.29 -11.54
C TRP A 101 -8.20 24.43 -10.39
N ASN A 102 -9.38 23.83 -10.58
CA ASN A 102 -10.10 22.96 -9.65
C ASN A 102 -10.43 21.58 -10.27
N ALA A 103 -9.55 21.04 -11.13
CA ALA A 103 -9.68 19.69 -11.68
C ALA A 103 -9.84 18.65 -10.56
N TYR A 104 -10.77 17.70 -10.72
CA TYR A 104 -11.04 16.68 -9.70
C TYR A 104 -9.85 15.73 -9.53
N SER A 105 -9.49 15.47 -8.28
CA SER A 105 -8.52 14.45 -7.89
C SER A 105 -9.05 13.75 -6.65
N GLY A 106 -9.03 12.41 -6.63
CA GLY A 106 -9.56 11.65 -5.50
C GLY A 106 -9.18 10.17 -5.51
N ILE A 107 -9.40 9.52 -4.37
CA ILE A 107 -9.15 8.10 -4.13
C ILE A 107 -10.43 7.32 -4.47
N LEU A 108 -10.35 6.32 -5.34
CA LEU A 108 -11.46 5.42 -5.67
C LEU A 108 -11.60 4.28 -4.66
N GLY A 109 -10.50 3.83 -4.08
CA GLY A 109 -10.47 2.83 -3.03
C GLY A 109 -9.05 2.61 -2.49
N ILE A 110 -8.99 2.03 -1.29
CA ILE A 110 -7.79 1.68 -0.52
C ILE A 110 -7.80 0.17 -0.33
N TRP A 111 -6.65 -0.48 -0.50
CA TRP A 111 -6.53 -1.95 -0.39
C TRP A 111 -7.17 -2.48 0.90
N HIS A 112 -8.10 -3.44 0.75
CA HIS A 112 -8.91 -3.97 1.85
C HIS A 112 -8.72 -5.48 2.01
N GLU A 113 -9.12 -6.25 1.01
CA GLU A 113 -9.18 -7.71 1.06
C GLU A 113 -9.21 -8.31 -0.35
N TRP A 114 -8.99 -9.61 -0.44
CA TRP A 114 -9.19 -10.37 -1.67
C TRP A 114 -10.64 -10.76 -1.86
N GLU A 115 -11.11 -10.72 -3.10
CA GLU A 115 -12.32 -11.44 -3.50
C GLU A 115 -11.94 -12.88 -3.83
N ILE A 116 -12.53 -13.84 -3.12
CA ILE A 116 -12.29 -15.28 -3.32
C ILE A 116 -13.57 -15.93 -3.82
N ILE A 117 -13.50 -16.58 -4.98
CA ILE A 117 -14.60 -17.32 -5.60
C ILE A 117 -14.09 -18.73 -5.92
N ASN A 118 -14.82 -19.77 -5.51
CA ASN A 118 -14.47 -21.17 -5.77
C ASN A 118 -13.00 -21.52 -5.43
N ASN A 119 -12.52 -21.07 -4.26
CA ASN A 119 -11.14 -21.30 -3.80
C ASN A 119 -10.04 -20.71 -4.70
N THR A 120 -10.39 -19.70 -5.52
CA THR A 120 -9.49 -18.89 -6.34
C THR A 120 -9.59 -17.41 -6.00
N PHE A 121 -8.47 -16.69 -6.06
CA PHE A 121 -8.44 -15.24 -6.00
C PHE A 121 -9.02 -14.65 -7.29
N ALA A 122 -10.22 -14.07 -7.22
CA ALA A 122 -10.90 -13.48 -8.37
C ALA A 122 -10.48 -12.02 -8.61
N GLY A 123 -10.29 -11.25 -7.54
CA GLY A 123 -9.96 -9.84 -7.64
C GLY A 123 -9.47 -9.22 -6.33
N MET A 124 -9.01 -7.98 -6.41
CA MET A 124 -8.61 -7.16 -5.26
C MET A 124 -9.73 -6.16 -4.93
N TRP A 125 -10.26 -6.21 -3.70
CA TRP A 125 -11.28 -5.26 -3.25
C TRP A 125 -10.61 -4.03 -2.64
N MET A 126 -10.86 -2.86 -3.24
CA MET A 126 -10.37 -1.57 -2.76
C MET A 126 -11.58 -0.78 -2.20
N SER A 127 -11.61 -0.53 -0.89
CA SER A 127 -12.73 0.09 -0.18
C SER A 127 -12.37 1.47 0.41
N ASP A 128 -13.34 2.14 1.05
CA ASP A 128 -13.10 3.39 1.79
C ASP A 128 -12.51 4.55 0.97
N GLY A 129 -12.84 4.61 -0.33
CA GLY A 129 -12.49 5.73 -1.18
C GLY A 129 -13.18 7.04 -0.79
N ASP A 130 -12.99 8.08 -1.58
CA ASP A 130 -13.55 9.41 -1.32
C ASP A 130 -15.07 9.43 -1.31
N SER A 131 -15.66 10.43 -0.65
CA SER A 131 -17.11 10.56 -0.61
C SER A 131 -17.63 11.01 -1.97
N CYS A 132 -18.39 10.15 -2.63
CA CYS A 132 -18.94 10.37 -3.97
C CYS A 132 -20.30 11.07 -3.93
N ARG A 133 -21.09 10.86 -2.87
CA ARG A 133 -22.33 11.63 -2.63
C ARG A 133 -22.58 11.83 -1.14
N SER A 134 -22.66 13.10 -0.71
CA SER A 134 -23.36 13.43 0.52
C SER A 134 -24.85 13.35 0.23
N ARG A 135 -25.55 12.39 0.84
CA ARG A 135 -26.97 12.60 1.18
C ARG A 135 -27.04 13.58 2.36
N SER A 136 -28.21 13.83 2.96
CA SER A 136 -28.39 14.92 3.95
C SER A 136 -27.43 14.81 5.14
N ARG A 137 -27.30 15.90 5.92
CA ARG A 137 -26.42 15.99 7.11
C ARG A 137 -26.59 14.86 8.14
N GLN A 138 -27.68 14.09 8.10
CA GLN A 138 -27.96 12.96 9.00
C GLN A 138 -27.52 11.59 8.43
N SER A 139 -27.19 11.48 7.14
CA SER A 139 -26.86 10.21 6.49
C SER A 139 -25.36 10.01 6.34
N LYS A 140 -24.87 8.76 6.54
CA LYS A 140 -23.47 8.40 6.26
C LYS A 140 -23.14 8.74 4.78
N PRO A 141 -21.99 9.37 4.49
CA PRO A 141 -21.59 9.68 3.13
C PRO A 141 -21.36 8.39 2.33
N LEU A 142 -21.82 8.34 1.08
CA LEU A 142 -21.53 7.20 0.20
C LEU A 142 -20.07 7.28 -0.25
N LEU A 143 -19.27 6.31 0.18
CA LEU A 143 -17.86 6.18 -0.20
C LEU A 143 -17.74 5.54 -1.59
N ARG A 144 -16.58 5.73 -2.23
CA ARG A 144 -16.21 5.00 -3.44
C ARG A 144 -15.64 3.63 -3.10
N PHE A 145 -15.90 2.68 -3.99
CA PHE A 145 -15.39 1.31 -3.94
C PHE A 145 -14.87 0.93 -5.33
N CYS A 146 -13.83 0.11 -5.40
CA CYS A 146 -13.14 -0.21 -6.64
C CYS A 146 -12.67 -1.67 -6.66
N GLN A 147 -13.26 -2.49 -7.53
CA GLN A 147 -12.92 -3.89 -7.73
C GLN A 147 -11.85 -3.96 -8.82
N VAL A 148 -10.75 -4.66 -8.55
CA VAL A 148 -9.67 -4.85 -9.55
C VAL A 148 -9.54 -6.33 -9.90
N GLU A 149 -10.00 -6.68 -11.10
CA GLU A 149 -9.83 -8.00 -11.69
C GLU A 149 -8.39 -8.17 -12.20
N LEU A 150 -7.76 -9.31 -11.92
CA LEU A 150 -6.41 -9.64 -12.39
C LEU A 150 -6.49 -10.57 -13.60
N THR A 151 -5.99 -10.12 -14.75
CA THR A 151 -6.07 -10.88 -16.02
C THR A 151 -4.68 -11.17 -16.59
N CYS A 152 -4.57 -12.27 -17.33
CA CYS A 152 -3.33 -12.63 -18.01
C CYS A 152 -3.01 -11.65 -19.14
N GLY A 153 -1.86 -10.97 -19.03
CA GLY A 153 -1.39 -9.99 -20.01
C GLY A 153 0.09 -10.13 -20.35
N LYS A 154 0.54 -9.46 -21.41
CA LYS A 154 1.96 -9.48 -21.83
C LYS A 154 2.85 -8.56 -20.99
N SER A 155 2.25 -7.52 -20.40
CA SER A 155 2.87 -6.45 -19.63
C SER A 155 2.05 -6.23 -18.35
N ASN A 156 2.66 -5.58 -17.35
CA ASN A 156 1.93 -5.12 -16.16
C ASN A 156 1.29 -3.76 -16.50
N GLN A 157 -0.02 -3.70 -16.66
CA GLN A 157 -0.72 -2.48 -17.09
C GLN A 157 -2.19 -2.48 -16.67
N LEU A 158 -2.73 -1.29 -16.39
CA LEU A 158 -4.17 -1.10 -16.24
C LEU A 158 -4.78 -1.06 -17.66
N ALA A 159 -5.65 -2.02 -17.97
CA ALA A 159 -6.13 -2.27 -19.34
C ALA A 159 -7.50 -1.62 -19.62
N HIS A 160 -8.38 -1.54 -18.62
CA HIS A 160 -9.73 -0.99 -18.74
C HIS A 160 -10.24 -0.45 -17.39
N VAL A 161 -11.05 0.62 -17.43
CA VAL A 161 -11.72 1.20 -16.26
C VAL A 161 -13.21 1.44 -16.57
N SER A 162 -14.09 1.09 -15.64
CA SER A 162 -15.53 1.37 -15.77
C SER A 162 -16.15 1.78 -14.43
N GLU A 163 -17.27 2.52 -14.49
CA GLU A 163 -18.15 2.81 -13.35
C GLU A 163 -19.50 2.11 -13.58
N PRO A 164 -19.60 0.78 -13.36
CA PRO A 164 -20.83 0.01 -13.64
C PRO A 164 -22.04 0.44 -12.79
N SER A 165 -21.81 1.03 -11.61
CA SER A 165 -22.85 1.69 -10.84
C SER A 165 -22.28 2.88 -10.06
N THR A 166 -23.13 3.82 -9.66
CA THR A 166 -22.67 5.10 -9.11
C THR A 166 -21.77 4.91 -7.89
N CYS A 167 -20.55 5.46 -7.94
CA CYS A 167 -19.50 5.33 -6.93
C CYS A 167 -18.83 3.94 -6.82
N VAL A 168 -19.17 2.99 -7.69
CA VAL A 168 -18.55 1.65 -7.75
C VAL A 168 -17.79 1.51 -9.06
N TYR A 169 -16.49 1.29 -8.97
CA TYR A 169 -15.58 1.17 -10.09
C TYR A 169 -15.15 -0.29 -10.29
N ALA A 170 -14.99 -0.70 -11.55
CA ALA A 170 -14.44 -1.99 -11.93
C ALA A 170 -13.27 -1.77 -12.90
N LEU A 171 -12.10 -2.26 -12.52
CA LEU A 171 -10.83 -2.11 -13.21
C LEU A 171 -10.32 -3.49 -13.64
N THR A 172 -9.76 -3.58 -14.84
CA THR A 172 -9.09 -4.79 -15.32
C THR A 172 -7.59 -4.52 -15.38
N PHE A 173 -6.81 -5.24 -14.57
CA PHE A 173 -5.35 -5.13 -14.54
C PHE A 173 -4.71 -6.35 -15.21
N GLU A 174 -4.01 -6.11 -16.31
CA GLU A 174 -3.25 -7.11 -17.05
C GLU A 174 -1.89 -7.33 -16.39
N THR A 175 -1.50 -8.59 -16.21
CA THR A 175 -0.14 -8.95 -15.79
C THR A 175 0.27 -10.35 -16.27
N PRO A 176 1.54 -10.55 -16.69
CA PRO A 176 2.06 -11.90 -17.00
C PRO A 176 2.14 -12.81 -15.77
N LEU A 177 2.02 -12.26 -14.57
CA LEU A 177 2.16 -12.97 -13.31
C LEU A 177 0.99 -13.93 -13.03
N VAL A 178 -0.21 -13.65 -13.58
CA VAL A 178 -1.41 -14.48 -13.39
C VAL A 178 -1.73 -15.39 -14.59
N CYS A 179 -0.81 -15.50 -15.56
CA CYS A 179 -1.01 -16.31 -16.76
C CYS A 179 -0.91 -17.84 -16.54
N HIS A 180 -0.38 -18.29 -15.39
CA HIS A 180 -0.32 -19.71 -15.06
C HIS A 180 -1.65 -20.16 -14.44
N PRO A 181 -2.26 -21.30 -14.84
CA PRO A 181 -3.58 -21.73 -14.35
C PRO A 181 -3.64 -21.98 -12.83
N HIS A 182 -2.49 -22.09 -12.17
CA HIS A 182 -2.38 -22.29 -10.72
C HIS A 182 -1.88 -21.05 -9.95
N SER A 183 -1.72 -19.91 -10.63
CA SER A 183 -1.24 -18.67 -9.98
C SER A 183 -2.23 -18.11 -8.95
N LEU A 184 -3.52 -18.19 -9.22
CA LEU A 184 -4.58 -17.61 -8.38
C LEU A 184 -5.28 -18.65 -7.47
N LEU A 185 -4.71 -19.84 -7.26
CA LEU A 185 -5.24 -20.81 -6.30
C LEU A 185 -4.97 -20.36 -4.86
N VAL A 186 -5.99 -20.42 -4.01
CA VAL A 186 -5.85 -20.03 -2.59
C VAL A 186 -5.06 -21.07 -1.80
N TYR A 187 -5.36 -22.37 -1.98
CA TYR A 187 -4.74 -23.46 -1.21
C TYR A 187 -3.20 -23.43 -1.23
N PRO A 188 -2.50 -23.42 -2.39
CA PRO A 188 -1.03 -23.40 -2.43
C PRO A 188 -0.41 -22.08 -1.95
N THR A 189 -1.22 -21.04 -1.77
CA THR A 189 -0.78 -19.73 -1.29
C THR A 189 -0.80 -19.65 0.23
N LEU A 190 -1.59 -20.50 0.91
CA LEU A 190 -1.67 -20.54 2.37
C LEU A 190 -0.38 -21.05 3.02
N PRO A 191 -0.06 -20.60 4.25
CA PRO A 191 0.95 -21.24 5.09
C PRO A 191 0.60 -22.70 5.38
N GLU A 192 1.62 -23.56 5.52
CA GLU A 192 1.52 -25.00 5.85
C GLU A 192 0.48 -25.31 6.94
N VAL A 193 0.49 -24.56 8.05
CA VAL A 193 -0.42 -24.76 9.19
C VAL A 193 -1.89 -24.53 8.80
N LEU A 194 -2.15 -23.59 7.88
CA LEU A 194 -3.50 -23.33 7.38
C LEU A 194 -3.88 -24.30 6.24
N GLN A 195 -2.93 -24.84 5.47
CA GLN A 195 -3.19 -25.94 4.53
C GLN A 195 -3.64 -27.19 5.29
N GLN A 196 -2.90 -27.62 6.33
CA GLN A 196 -3.27 -28.78 7.16
C GLN A 196 -4.63 -28.60 7.85
N ARG A 197 -4.97 -27.37 8.27
CA ARG A 197 -6.29 -27.04 8.82
C ARG A 197 -7.39 -27.08 7.75
N TRP A 198 -7.09 -26.72 6.50
CA TRP A 198 -8.01 -26.92 5.38
C TRP A 198 -8.24 -28.40 5.14
N ASP A 199 -7.16 -29.19 5.04
CA ASP A 199 -7.24 -30.65 4.78
C ASP A 199 -8.13 -31.35 5.81
N GLN A 200 -8.04 -30.98 7.09
CA GLN A 200 -8.93 -31.48 8.13
C GLN A 200 -10.40 -31.08 7.91
N VAL A 201 -10.67 -29.85 7.47
CA VAL A 201 -12.04 -29.36 7.19
C VAL A 201 -12.65 -30.04 5.96
N GLU A 202 -11.85 -30.40 4.95
CA GLU A 202 -12.29 -31.25 3.83
C GLU A 202 -12.58 -32.68 4.28
N GLN A 203 -11.73 -33.25 5.13
CA GLN A 203 -11.93 -34.58 5.70
C GLN A 203 -13.19 -34.63 6.58
N ASP A 204 -13.40 -33.64 7.44
CA ASP A 204 -14.60 -33.52 8.29
C ASP A 204 -15.88 -33.39 7.44
N LEU A 205 -15.80 -32.76 6.26
CA LEU A 205 -16.93 -32.68 5.32
C LEU A 205 -17.17 -34.03 4.62
N ALA A 206 -16.10 -34.72 4.20
CA ALA A 206 -16.18 -36.03 3.55
C ALA A 206 -16.68 -37.13 4.50
N ASP A 207 -16.36 -37.04 5.79
CA ASP A 207 -16.84 -37.92 6.87
C ASP A 207 -18.24 -37.51 7.39
N GLU A 208 -18.92 -36.55 6.74
CA GLU A 208 -20.24 -36.01 7.09
C GLU A 208 -20.35 -35.42 8.51
N LEU A 209 -19.23 -35.06 9.14
CA LEU A 209 -19.17 -34.48 10.50
C LEU A 209 -19.60 -33.00 10.51
N ILE A 210 -19.44 -32.29 9.39
CA ILE A 210 -19.87 -30.90 9.22
C ILE A 210 -20.82 -30.75 8.03
N THR A 211 -21.69 -29.73 8.09
CA THR A 211 -22.56 -29.37 6.97
C THR A 211 -21.80 -28.51 5.95
N PRO A 212 -22.25 -28.40 4.69
CA PRO A 212 -21.66 -27.49 3.69
C PRO A 212 -21.60 -26.02 4.16
N GLN A 213 -22.61 -25.56 4.91
CA GLN A 213 -22.61 -24.22 5.53
C GLN A 213 -21.56 -24.09 6.64
N GLY A 214 -21.29 -25.17 7.37
CA GLY A 214 -20.20 -25.25 8.34
C GLY A 214 -18.84 -25.16 7.67
N TYR A 215 -18.65 -25.91 6.59
CA TYR A 215 -17.45 -25.86 5.74
C TYR A 215 -17.18 -24.45 5.20
N GLU A 216 -18.16 -23.79 4.57
CA GLU A 216 -18.02 -22.41 4.08
C GLU A 216 -17.62 -21.43 5.20
N LYS A 217 -18.20 -21.57 6.39
CA LYS A 217 -17.87 -20.75 7.55
C LYS A 217 -16.45 -21.01 8.08
N LEU A 218 -16.01 -22.26 8.08
CA LEU A 218 -14.67 -22.65 8.52
C LEU A 218 -13.60 -22.17 7.53
N LEU A 219 -13.82 -22.31 6.21
CA LEU A 219 -12.95 -21.72 5.19
C LEU A 219 -12.88 -20.20 5.28
N ARG A 220 -14.02 -19.52 5.51
CA ARG A 220 -14.03 -18.08 5.72
C ARG A 220 -13.14 -17.66 6.89
N ALA A 221 -13.27 -18.32 8.04
CA ALA A 221 -12.44 -18.05 9.20
C ALA A 221 -10.94 -18.33 8.91
N LEU A 222 -10.64 -19.36 8.13
CA LEU A 222 -9.28 -19.69 7.70
C LEU A 222 -8.69 -18.60 6.78
N PHE A 223 -9.49 -18.00 5.90
CA PHE A 223 -9.06 -16.87 5.04
C PHE A 223 -8.95 -15.55 5.80
N GLU A 224 -9.75 -15.35 6.86
CA GLU A 224 -9.60 -14.24 7.81
C GLU A 224 -8.29 -14.42 8.62
N ASP A 225 -7.99 -15.62 9.13
CA ASP A 225 -6.72 -15.96 9.80
C ASP A 225 -5.49 -15.82 8.88
N ALA A 226 -5.65 -16.09 7.57
CA ALA A 226 -4.61 -15.87 6.56
C ALA A 226 -4.42 -14.38 6.18
N GLY A 227 -5.29 -13.49 6.66
CA GLY A 227 -5.31 -12.07 6.28
C GLY A 227 -5.72 -11.83 4.82
N TYR A 228 -6.44 -12.76 4.19
CA TYR A 228 -6.98 -12.59 2.84
C TYR A 228 -8.35 -11.89 2.86
N LEU A 229 -9.18 -12.19 3.86
CA LEU A 229 -10.47 -11.56 4.13
C LEU A 229 -10.42 -10.71 5.40
N ARG A 230 -11.30 -9.71 5.51
CA ARG A 230 -11.49 -8.91 6.72
C ARG A 230 -12.65 -9.43 7.55
N ALA A 231 -12.45 -9.49 8.87
CA ALA A 231 -13.49 -9.87 9.81
C ALA A 231 -14.66 -8.85 9.76
N PRO A 232 -15.94 -9.30 9.75
CA PRO A 232 -17.11 -8.41 9.73
C PRO A 232 -17.20 -7.51 10.97
N GLY A 233 -16.60 -6.32 10.90
CA GLY A 233 -16.58 -5.33 11.98
C GLY A 233 -15.38 -4.39 11.99
N GLU A 234 -14.26 -4.74 11.33
CA GLU A 234 -13.05 -3.89 11.33
C GLU A 234 -13.21 -2.61 10.49
N SER A 235 -14.16 -2.58 9.55
CA SER A 235 -14.43 -1.44 8.65
C SER A 235 -15.09 -0.22 9.32
N HIS A 236 -15.08 -0.13 10.65
CA HIS A 236 -15.70 0.99 11.37
C HIS A 236 -14.96 1.51 12.61
N LEU A 237 -13.64 1.27 12.74
CA LEU A 237 -12.80 2.07 13.64
C LEU A 237 -12.39 3.38 12.96
N THR A 238 -13.26 4.39 13.11
CA THR A 238 -13.01 5.76 12.66
C THR A 238 -11.74 6.33 13.30
N GLN A 239 -10.72 6.59 12.48
CA GLN A 239 -9.68 7.57 12.82
C GLN A 239 -10.26 8.98 12.71
N HIS A 240 -10.99 9.38 13.74
CA HIS A 240 -11.24 10.77 14.07
C HIS A 240 -11.06 10.91 15.58
N ASP A 241 -10.28 11.92 15.98
CA ASP A 241 -9.77 12.18 17.32
C ASP A 241 -10.69 11.71 18.47
N GLY A 242 -10.24 10.74 19.29
CA GLY A 242 -11.04 10.19 20.37
C GLY A 242 -10.66 8.77 20.83
N GLY A 243 -9.52 8.65 21.52
CA GLY A 243 -9.22 7.47 22.32
C GLY A 243 -8.71 6.25 21.55
N SER A 244 -7.37 6.12 21.49
CA SER A 244 -6.77 4.79 21.42
C SER A 244 -7.32 3.93 22.57
N LYS A 245 -7.78 2.70 22.30
CA LYS A 245 -7.79 1.64 23.32
C LYS A 245 -6.37 1.13 23.61
N SER A 246 -5.46 2.07 23.83
CA SER A 246 -4.48 1.88 24.89
C SER A 246 -5.29 1.81 26.18
N LEU A 247 -5.08 0.79 27.01
CA LEU A 247 -5.54 0.80 28.40
C LEU A 247 -4.58 1.69 29.22
N GLY A 248 -4.37 2.92 28.73
CA GLY A 248 -3.61 3.97 29.35
C GLY A 248 -4.55 4.79 30.21
N PHE A 249 -4.41 4.64 31.52
CA PHE A 249 -5.20 5.39 32.48
C PHE A 249 -4.94 6.89 32.34
N GLU A 250 -6.00 7.68 32.11
CA GLU A 250 -5.92 9.13 31.91
C GLU A 250 -5.35 9.88 33.13
N THR A 251 -5.34 9.25 34.31
CA THR A 251 -4.76 9.80 35.54
C THR A 251 -4.01 8.72 36.32
N LEU A 252 -3.00 9.12 37.09
CA LEU A 252 -2.28 8.22 38.00
C LEU A 252 -3.21 7.66 39.10
N GLU A 253 -4.26 8.41 39.48
CA GLU A 253 -5.31 7.99 40.41
C GLU A 253 -6.15 6.83 39.86
N SER A 254 -6.59 6.91 38.59
CA SER A 254 -7.33 5.82 37.94
C SER A 254 -6.46 4.60 37.65
N CYS A 255 -5.17 4.81 37.34
CA CYS A 255 -4.19 3.72 37.25
C CYS A 255 -4.04 2.97 38.58
N ARG A 256 -3.88 3.70 39.68
CA ARG A 256 -3.75 3.13 41.03
C ARG A 256 -5.00 2.35 41.42
N LYS A 257 -6.19 2.90 41.15
CA LYS A 257 -7.47 2.22 41.44
C LYS A 257 -7.60 0.90 40.68
N ALA A 258 -7.37 0.92 39.36
CA ALA A 258 -7.48 -0.26 38.53
C ALA A 258 -6.40 -1.31 38.82
N HIS A 259 -5.21 -0.91 39.26
CA HIS A 259 -4.19 -1.84 39.75
C HIS A 259 -4.64 -2.56 41.03
N VAL A 260 -5.33 -1.88 41.94
CA VAL A 260 -5.91 -2.53 43.14
C VAL A 260 -7.03 -3.50 42.73
N GLU A 261 -7.98 -3.06 41.91
CA GLU A 261 -9.08 -3.91 41.41
C GLU A 261 -8.56 -5.15 40.65
N LEU A 262 -7.50 -5.01 39.86
CA LEU A 262 -6.84 -6.12 39.17
C LEU A 262 -6.12 -7.06 40.14
N SER A 263 -5.44 -6.53 41.16
CA SER A 263 -4.74 -7.33 42.18
C SER A 263 -5.72 -8.18 42.99
N ASP A 264 -6.85 -7.60 43.40
CA ASP A 264 -7.91 -8.29 44.14
C ASP A 264 -8.52 -9.42 43.29
N GLU A 265 -8.77 -9.17 42.00
CA GLU A 265 -9.31 -10.18 41.08
C GLU A 265 -8.31 -11.30 40.78
N VAL A 266 -7.02 -10.98 40.61
CA VAL A 266 -5.95 -12.01 40.49
C VAL A 266 -5.90 -12.88 41.73
N GLN A 267 -5.93 -12.29 42.94
CA GLN A 267 -5.95 -13.05 44.19
C GLN A 267 -7.21 -13.92 44.32
N ARG A 268 -8.38 -13.42 43.90
CA ARG A 268 -9.63 -14.18 43.85
C ARG A 268 -9.52 -15.39 42.92
N LEU A 269 -8.99 -15.20 41.71
CA LEU A 269 -8.81 -16.26 40.72
C LEU A 269 -7.79 -17.31 41.17
N THR A 270 -6.63 -16.88 41.73
CA THR A 270 -5.65 -17.78 42.37
C THR A 270 -6.32 -18.66 43.43
N SER A 271 -7.13 -18.06 44.33
CA SER A 271 -7.80 -18.82 45.38
C SER A 271 -8.80 -19.87 44.85
N LEU A 272 -9.41 -19.63 43.69
CA LEU A 272 -10.30 -20.58 43.02
C LEU A 272 -9.52 -21.70 42.33
N LEU A 273 -8.39 -21.38 41.69
CA LEU A 273 -7.50 -22.38 41.09
C LEU A 273 -6.94 -23.33 42.16
N ASP A 274 -6.53 -22.79 43.32
CA ASP A 274 -6.10 -23.58 44.48
C ASP A 274 -7.22 -24.49 45.02
N GLN A 275 -8.44 -23.96 45.19
CA GLN A 275 -9.61 -24.74 45.63
C GLN A 275 -9.96 -25.90 44.69
N HIS A 276 -9.72 -25.74 43.39
CA HIS A 276 -9.97 -26.76 42.38
C HIS A 276 -8.72 -27.62 42.05
N GLY A 277 -7.59 -27.41 42.73
CA GLY A 277 -6.36 -28.17 42.52
C GLY A 277 -5.71 -27.95 41.15
N ILE A 278 -5.95 -26.81 40.51
CA ILE A 278 -5.46 -26.49 39.16
C ILE A 278 -4.09 -25.82 39.28
N PRO A 279 -3.00 -26.46 38.79
CA PRO A 279 -1.66 -25.90 38.87
C PRO A 279 -1.53 -24.66 37.99
N HIS A 280 -1.01 -23.57 38.55
CA HIS A 280 -0.81 -22.30 37.88
C HIS A 280 0.53 -21.67 38.31
N ALA A 281 1.15 -20.89 37.41
CA ALA A 281 2.41 -20.21 37.70
C ALA A 281 2.16 -18.82 38.29
N GLN A 282 2.90 -18.44 39.34
CA GLN A 282 2.83 -17.08 39.88
C GLN A 282 3.55 -16.07 38.95
N PRO A 283 3.01 -14.85 38.77
CA PRO A 283 3.69 -13.79 38.04
C PRO A 283 4.99 -13.39 38.75
N THR A 284 6.12 -13.54 38.07
CA THR A 284 7.42 -13.10 38.60
C THR A 284 7.50 -11.58 38.54
N GLU A 285 7.62 -10.89 39.68
CA GLU A 285 7.92 -9.46 39.70
C GLU A 285 9.28 -9.19 39.06
N ASN A 286 9.32 -8.26 38.11
CA ASN A 286 10.50 -7.93 37.33
C ASN A 286 11.51 -7.15 38.23
N PRO A 287 12.73 -7.65 38.52
CA PRO A 287 13.62 -7.07 39.53
C PRO A 287 14.35 -5.79 39.07
N HIS A 288 13.81 -5.04 38.12
CA HIS A 288 14.44 -3.89 37.48
C HIS A 288 14.15 -2.54 38.17
N ALA A 289 14.04 -2.54 39.50
CA ALA A 289 13.72 -1.34 40.29
C ALA A 289 14.40 -1.29 41.67
N LYS A 290 15.70 -1.64 41.78
CA LYS A 290 16.55 -1.39 42.96
C LYS A 290 18.05 -1.61 42.70
N HIS A 291 18.71 -0.65 42.03
CA HIS A 291 20.06 -0.16 42.42
C HIS A 291 20.52 0.94 41.46
N LEU A 292 20.33 2.20 41.85
CA LEU A 292 21.14 3.31 41.33
C LEU A 292 21.47 4.26 42.48
N GLY A 293 22.66 4.07 43.05
CA GLY A 293 23.17 4.82 44.19
C GLY A 293 24.61 4.43 44.48
N GLN A 294 25.55 5.26 44.01
CA GLN A 294 26.83 5.69 44.64
C GLN A 294 27.56 4.63 45.52
N GLN A 295 28.84 4.27 45.34
CA GLN A 295 30.00 4.99 44.75
C GLN A 295 31.22 3.99 44.52
N PRO A 296 32.51 4.40 44.55
CA PRO A 296 33.52 4.41 43.46
C PRO A 296 34.39 3.11 43.28
N PRO A 297 35.34 3.05 42.30
CA PRO A 297 35.85 1.77 41.77
C PRO A 297 37.23 1.28 42.27
N ILE A 298 37.33 -0.05 42.48
CA ILE A 298 38.54 -0.92 42.49
C ILE A 298 38.09 -2.34 42.07
N GLY A 299 38.80 -3.19 41.31
CA GLY A 299 40.01 -2.96 40.49
C GLY A 299 40.89 -4.20 40.28
N VAL A 300 40.77 -4.91 39.12
CA VAL A 300 41.60 -6.06 38.63
C VAL A 300 41.42 -7.36 39.48
N THR A 301 41.23 -8.61 39.02
CA THR A 301 41.66 -9.49 37.88
C THR A 301 40.51 -10.48 37.52
N SER A 302 40.19 -10.84 36.27
CA SER A 302 40.89 -11.70 35.28
C SER A 302 41.03 -13.20 35.65
N GLU A 303 40.17 -14.05 35.06
CA GLU A 303 40.32 -15.50 34.79
C GLU A 303 39.09 -15.93 33.93
N GLN A 304 39.11 -15.75 32.60
CA GLN A 304 39.67 -16.61 31.55
C GLN A 304 38.88 -17.91 31.29
N LEU A 305 38.22 -17.92 30.13
CA LEU A 305 37.35 -19.00 29.63
C LEU A 305 38.14 -20.24 29.18
N ARG A 306 37.55 -21.43 29.40
CA ARG A 306 38.04 -22.72 28.89
C ARG A 306 37.86 -22.81 27.37
N GLY A 307 38.93 -23.14 26.66
CA GLY A 307 38.89 -23.52 25.25
C GLY A 307 39.93 -24.60 24.97
N ASP A 308 39.48 -25.82 24.71
CA ASP A 308 40.33 -26.97 24.34
C ASP A 308 40.38 -27.14 22.81
N PRO A 309 41.57 -27.17 22.17
CA PRO A 309 41.71 -27.50 20.76
C PRO A 309 42.45 -28.83 20.50
N GLY A 310 41.95 -29.62 19.53
CA GLY A 310 42.65 -30.78 18.95
C GLY A 310 42.25 -32.15 19.53
N LEU A 311 42.47 -33.28 18.82
CA LEU A 311 43.14 -33.49 17.52
C LEU A 311 42.62 -34.75 16.80
N ARG A 312 42.96 -34.90 15.51
CA ARG A 312 42.66 -36.04 14.63
C ARG A 312 43.51 -37.29 14.92
N GLY A 313 43.00 -38.47 14.55
CA GLY A 313 43.79 -39.66 14.17
C GLY A 313 43.08 -40.98 14.46
N ASN A 314 42.30 -41.56 13.53
CA ASN A 314 42.66 -42.51 12.44
C ASN A 314 43.01 -43.95 12.87
N SER A 315 42.39 -44.94 12.17
CA SER A 315 42.72 -46.38 12.11
C SER A 315 42.67 -47.17 13.43
N LEU A 316 42.06 -48.36 13.52
CA LEU A 316 41.65 -49.36 12.52
C LEU A 316 40.23 -49.89 12.83
#